data_AF-A0AAD3DSU9-F1
#
_entry.id   AF-A0AAD3DSU9-F1
#
_cell.length_a   1.000
_cell.length_b   1.000
_cell.length_c   1.000
_cell.angle_alpha   90.00
_cell.angle_beta   90.00
_cell.angle_gamma   90.00
#
_symmetry.space_group_name_H-M   'P 1'
#
loop_
_entity.id
_entity.type
_entity.pdbx_description
1 polymer ?
#
loop_
_entity_poly.entity_id
_entity_poly.type
_entity_poly.pdbx_seq_one_letter_code
_entity_poly.pdbx_strand_id
1 'polypeptide(L)'
;RIDVSSMATTKKLINSPETAVVDSLEGLVLTYGHLQRLEGWPKIKVVINRNHDKSKVAVISGGGSGHEPAHAGYVGDGMLAAAVAGDVFASPPADAVLAAIRAVTGPAGALLVVKNYTGDRLCFGLAAERALCEGFAVE
;
A
#
# COMPACT_ATOMS: atom_id res chain seq x y z
N ARG A 1 -8.06 -21.30 -35.55
CA ARG A 1 -8.04 -19.84 -35.75
C ARG A 1 -8.63 -19.24 -34.48
N ILE A 2 -7.84 -18.52 -33.69
CA ILE A 2 -8.34 -17.84 -32.50
C ILE A 2 -9.10 -16.61 -33.01
N ASP A 3 -10.37 -16.52 -32.64
CA ASP A 3 -11.22 -15.39 -32.97
C ASP A 3 -10.83 -14.21 -32.06
N VAL A 4 -10.19 -13.20 -32.65
CA VAL A 4 -9.69 -12.00 -31.96
C VAL A 4 -10.72 -10.86 -31.98
N SER A 5 -11.92 -11.07 -32.52
CA SER A 5 -12.91 -10.02 -32.73
C SER A 5 -13.59 -9.49 -31.46
N SER A 6 -13.38 -10.14 -30.30
CA SER A 6 -14.02 -9.78 -29.03
C SER A 6 -13.07 -9.24 -27.95
N MET A 7 -11.76 -9.16 -28.20
CA MET A 7 -10.82 -8.56 -27.24
C MET A 7 -10.68 -7.07 -27.52
N ALA A 8 -11.16 -6.23 -26.59
CA ALA A 8 -10.88 -4.80 -26.61
C ALA A 8 -9.37 -4.56 -26.68
N THR A 9 -8.89 -4.01 -27.79
CA THR A 9 -7.47 -3.65 -27.95
C THR A 9 -7.09 -2.56 -26.95
N THR A 10 -6.37 -2.95 -25.89
CA THR A 10 -5.80 -2.03 -24.89
C THR A 10 -4.45 -1.50 -25.36
N LYS A 11 -4.17 -0.22 -25.10
CA LYS A 11 -2.85 0.40 -25.32
C LYS A 11 -1.90 0.19 -24.13
N LYS A 12 -2.33 -0.56 -23.10
CA LYS A 12 -1.61 -0.73 -21.82
C LYS A 12 -0.97 -2.11 -21.76
N LEU A 13 0.25 -2.18 -21.22
CA LEU A 13 0.94 -3.44 -20.91
C LEU A 13 0.44 -3.97 -19.55
N ILE A 14 -0.73 -4.61 -19.56
CA ILE A 14 -1.35 -5.21 -18.37
C ILE A 14 -1.97 -6.55 -18.75
N ASN A 15 -1.99 -7.51 -17.82
CA ASN A 15 -2.70 -8.78 -18.01
C ASN A 15 -4.21 -8.56 -17.99
N SER A 16 -4.71 -7.95 -16.90
CA SER A 16 -6.10 -7.50 -16.79
C SER A 16 -6.16 -6.18 -15.98
N PRO A 17 -7.20 -5.35 -16.18
CA PRO A 17 -7.41 -4.15 -15.37
C PRO A 17 -7.53 -4.43 -13.86
N GLU A 18 -8.14 -5.56 -13.51
CA GLU A 18 -8.42 -5.96 -12.12
C GLU A 18 -7.15 -6.36 -11.37
N THR A 19 -6.18 -6.99 -12.05
CA THR A 19 -4.92 -7.43 -11.45
C THR A 19 -3.78 -6.44 -11.63
N ALA A 20 -3.94 -5.41 -12.46
CA ALA A 20 -2.85 -4.51 -12.85
C ALA A 20 -2.04 -3.94 -11.66
N VAL A 21 -2.71 -3.54 -10.58
CA VAL A 21 -2.04 -3.04 -9.36
C VAL A 21 -1.27 -4.15 -8.65
N VAL A 22 -1.88 -5.32 -8.53
CA VAL A 22 -1.29 -6.49 -7.87
C VAL A 22 -0.04 -6.94 -8.61
N ASP A 23 -0.16 -7.13 -9.92
CA ASP A 23 0.94 -7.56 -10.79
C ASP A 23 2.13 -6.59 -10.71
N SER A 24 1.85 -5.28 -10.68
CA SER A 24 2.87 -4.23 -10.52
C SER A 24 3.60 -4.34 -9.17
N LEU A 25 2.86 -4.48 -8.07
CA LEU A 25 3.45 -4.60 -6.72
C LEU A 25 4.20 -5.92 -6.55
N GLU A 26 3.72 -7.02 -7.13
CA GLU A 26 4.43 -8.29 -7.12
C GLU A 26 5.74 -8.22 -7.90
N GLY A 27 5.74 -7.61 -9.08
CA GLY A 27 6.97 -7.34 -9.84
C GLY A 27 7.97 -6.50 -9.03
N LEU A 28 7.50 -5.47 -8.33
CA LEU A 28 8.34 -4.64 -7.46
C LEU A 28 8.96 -5.45 -6.33
N VAL A 29 8.16 -6.24 -5.60
CA VAL A 29 8.64 -7.05 -4.46
C VAL A 29 9.61 -8.15 -4.91
N LEU A 30 9.40 -8.74 -6.09
CA LEU A 30 10.32 -9.72 -6.68
C LEU A 30 11.65 -9.09 -7.11
N THR A 31 11.63 -7.81 -7.48
CA THR A 31 12.83 -7.07 -7.93
C THR A 31 13.71 -6.64 -6.76
N TYR A 32 13.12 -6.23 -5.63
CA TYR A 32 13.84 -5.66 -4.50
C TYR A 32 13.71 -6.52 -3.24
N GLY A 33 14.78 -7.22 -2.88
CA GLY A 33 14.77 -8.22 -1.80
C GLY A 33 14.48 -7.71 -0.38
N HIS A 34 14.54 -6.40 -0.13
CA HIS A 34 14.15 -5.80 1.16
C HIS A 34 12.65 -5.53 1.27
N LEU A 35 11.93 -5.56 0.15
CA LEU A 35 10.48 -5.35 0.14
C LEU A 35 9.77 -6.66 0.44
N GLN A 36 8.68 -6.59 1.19
CA GLN A 36 7.78 -7.70 1.41
C GLN A 36 6.35 -7.22 1.27
N ARG A 37 5.48 -8.09 0.77
CA ARG A 37 4.05 -7.84 0.75
C ARG A 37 3.36 -8.47 1.96
N LEU A 38 2.35 -7.81 2.51
CA LEU A 38 1.45 -8.42 3.49
C LEU A 38 0.44 -9.38 2.84
N GLU A 39 0.11 -10.46 3.54
CA GLU A 39 -0.98 -11.37 3.14
C GLU A 39 -2.35 -10.68 3.19
N GLY A 40 -3.35 -11.23 2.49
CA GLY A 40 -4.71 -10.69 2.46
C GLY A 40 -5.23 -10.22 1.09
N TRP A 41 -4.67 -10.74 0.00
CA TRP A 41 -5.12 -10.42 -1.36
C TRP A 41 -6.58 -10.83 -1.64
N PRO A 42 -7.27 -10.13 -2.56
CA PRO A 42 -6.87 -8.90 -3.25
C PRO A 42 -7.13 -7.62 -2.43
N LYS A 43 -7.68 -7.74 -1.21
CA LYS A 43 -8.14 -6.61 -0.39
C LYS A 43 -7.00 -5.82 0.26
N ILE A 44 -5.92 -6.49 0.63
CA ILE A 44 -4.76 -5.89 1.30
C ILE A 44 -3.61 -5.77 0.29
N LYS A 45 -3.33 -4.54 -0.15
CA LYS A 45 -2.22 -4.22 -1.07
C LYS A 45 -1.20 -3.35 -0.33
N VAL A 46 -0.42 -3.99 0.52
CA VAL A 46 0.56 -3.31 1.37
C VAL A 46 1.94 -3.86 1.08
N VAL A 47 2.88 -2.96 0.80
CA VAL A 47 4.31 -3.26 0.71
C VAL A 47 5.00 -2.69 1.94
N ILE A 48 5.83 -3.49 2.60
CA ILE A 48 6.60 -3.14 3.79
C ILE A 48 8.10 -3.30 3.53
N ASN A 49 8.92 -2.58 4.29
CA ASN A 49 10.33 -2.89 4.41
C ASN A 49 10.48 -4.03 5.43
N ARG A 50 10.89 -5.22 4.97
CA ARG A 50 11.02 -6.41 5.85
C ARG A 50 12.11 -6.24 6.91
N ASN A 51 13.04 -5.30 6.69
CA ASN A 51 14.15 -5.00 7.59
C ASN A 51 13.84 -3.83 8.53
N HIS A 52 12.60 -3.32 8.55
CA HIS A 52 12.24 -2.17 9.37
C HIS A 52 12.46 -2.45 10.87
N ASP A 53 13.27 -1.59 11.50
CA ASP A 53 13.51 -1.59 12.94
C ASP A 53 12.32 -0.98 13.69
N LYS A 54 11.49 -1.84 14.30
CA LYS A 54 10.29 -1.44 15.06
C LYS A 54 10.58 -0.66 16.36
N SER A 55 11.84 -0.48 16.74
CA SER A 55 12.18 0.46 17.83
C SER A 55 12.09 1.93 17.39
N LYS A 56 12.01 2.20 16.08
CA LYS A 56 11.86 3.53 15.49
C LYS A 56 10.40 3.82 15.16
N VAL A 57 10.08 5.10 14.98
CA VAL A 57 8.76 5.53 14.47
C VAL A 57 8.55 4.96 13.07
N ALA A 58 7.44 4.28 12.86
CA ALA A 58 7.07 3.77 11.55
C ALA A 58 6.44 4.89 10.70
N VAL A 59 7.06 5.24 9.57
CA VAL A 59 6.49 6.20 8.62
C VAL A 59 5.69 5.44 7.57
N ILE A 60 4.39 5.70 7.48
CA ILE A 60 3.46 4.99 6.61
C ILE A 60 2.81 5.99 5.66
N SER A 61 2.71 5.65 4.38
CA SER A 61 1.95 6.46 3.41
C SER A 61 1.17 5.55 2.46
N GLY A 62 0.39 6.15 1.56
CA GLY A 62 -0.41 5.41 0.60
C GLY A 62 -1.37 6.28 -0.20
N GLY A 63 -2.30 5.62 -0.87
CA GLY A 63 -3.34 6.21 -1.71
C GLY A 63 -3.64 5.35 -2.92
N GLY A 64 -4.39 5.90 -3.88
CA GLY A 64 -4.66 5.22 -5.14
C GLY A 64 -3.40 4.97 -5.96
N SER A 65 -3.39 3.82 -6.66
CA SER A 65 -2.33 3.44 -7.61
C SER A 65 -2.39 4.28 -8.89
N GLY A 66 -1.36 4.18 -9.73
CA GLY A 66 -1.21 4.99 -10.95
C GLY A 66 -0.31 6.21 -10.78
N HIS A 67 0.39 6.31 -9.64
CA HIS A 67 1.36 7.36 -9.33
C HIS A 67 2.76 6.79 -9.12
N GLU A 68 3.02 5.56 -9.56
CA GLU A 68 4.31 4.89 -9.38
C GLU A 68 5.46 5.79 -9.89
N PRO A 69 6.56 5.94 -9.12
CA PRO A 69 6.98 5.11 -7.99
C PRO A 69 6.28 5.41 -6.66
N ALA A 70 5.43 6.44 -6.58
CA ALA A 70 4.69 6.76 -5.37
C ALA A 70 3.64 5.67 -5.07
N HIS A 71 3.60 5.03 -3.90
CA HIS A 71 4.52 5.18 -2.76
C HIS A 71 5.38 3.96 -2.48
N ALA A 72 5.09 2.82 -3.10
CA ALA A 72 5.80 1.57 -2.84
C ALA A 72 7.30 1.63 -3.20
N GLY A 73 7.68 2.48 -4.16
CA GLY A 73 9.09 2.72 -4.49
C GLY A 73 9.87 3.50 -3.43
N TYR A 74 9.19 4.10 -2.45
CA TYR A 74 9.81 4.83 -1.33
C TYR A 74 9.89 4.00 -0.04
N VAL A 75 9.58 2.70 -0.12
CA VAL A 75 9.67 1.78 1.02
C VAL A 75 11.11 1.29 1.18
N GLY A 76 11.70 1.57 2.34
CA GLY A 76 13.11 1.26 2.60
C GLY A 76 13.72 2.07 3.74
N ASP A 77 14.99 1.80 4.03
CA ASP A 77 15.70 2.47 5.11
C ASP A 77 15.85 3.98 4.85
N GLY A 78 15.52 4.79 5.85
CA GLY A 78 15.55 6.25 5.75
C GLY A 78 14.30 6.89 5.13
N MET A 79 13.30 6.11 4.69
CA MET A 79 12.01 6.61 4.18
C MET A 79 10.82 5.85 4.77
N LEU A 80 9.94 5.26 3.95
CA LEU A 80 8.71 4.63 4.42
C LEU A 80 8.98 3.23 4.97
N ALA A 81 8.37 2.93 6.11
CA ALA A 81 8.27 1.57 6.65
C ALA A 81 7.24 0.74 5.87
N ALA A 82 6.15 1.38 5.41
CA ALA A 82 5.11 0.74 4.62
C ALA A 82 4.44 1.71 3.63
N ALA A 83 3.99 1.16 2.50
CA ALA A 83 3.14 1.83 1.53
C ALA A 83 1.85 1.04 1.31
N VAL A 84 0.71 1.73 1.38
CA VAL A 84 -0.64 1.16 1.20
C VAL A 84 -1.20 1.58 -0.15
N ALA A 85 -1.46 0.63 -1.03
CA ALA A 85 -1.99 0.88 -2.37
C ALA A 85 -3.49 0.58 -2.46
N GLY A 86 -4.24 1.50 -3.03
CA GLY A 86 -5.64 1.31 -3.41
C GLY A 86 -5.78 0.74 -4.83
N ASP A 87 -6.96 0.87 -5.43
CA ASP A 87 -7.11 0.68 -6.88
C ASP A 87 -6.56 1.91 -7.63
N VAL A 88 -6.51 1.84 -8.96
CA VAL A 88 -6.05 2.96 -9.79
C VAL A 88 -6.91 4.19 -9.50
N PHE A 89 -6.29 5.25 -8.98
CA PHE A 89 -6.92 6.52 -8.57
C PHE A 89 -8.01 6.42 -7.49
N ALA A 90 -8.05 5.33 -6.72
CA ALA A 90 -8.98 5.18 -5.61
C ALA A 90 -8.23 4.91 -4.30
N SER A 91 -8.58 5.62 -3.23
CA SER A 91 -7.98 5.44 -1.90
C SER A 91 -8.02 3.97 -1.44
N PRO A 92 -6.99 3.47 -0.74
CA PRO A 92 -7.06 2.15 -0.13
C PRO A 92 -8.14 2.11 0.95
N PRO A 93 -8.73 0.92 1.21
CA PRO A 93 -9.67 0.75 2.30
C PRO A 93 -8.98 0.93 3.66
N ALA A 94 -9.72 1.42 4.66
CA ALA A 94 -9.19 1.63 6.01
C ALA A 94 -8.59 0.36 6.63
N ASP A 95 -9.16 -0.82 6.33
CA ASP A 95 -8.64 -2.10 6.82
C ASP A 95 -7.23 -2.41 6.28
N ALA A 96 -6.90 -1.97 5.07
CA ALA A 96 -5.55 -2.13 4.51
C ALA A 96 -4.55 -1.18 5.18
N VAL A 97 -4.98 0.06 5.49
CA VAL A 97 -4.15 1.01 6.25
C VAL A 97 -3.91 0.48 7.66
N LEU A 98 -4.94 -0.02 8.34
CA LEU A 98 -4.83 -0.62 9.67
C LEU A 98 -3.92 -1.85 9.66
N ALA A 99 -3.99 -2.69 8.62
CA ALA A 99 -3.08 -3.83 8.47
C ALA A 99 -1.61 -3.37 8.35
N ALA A 100 -1.34 -2.28 7.64
CA ALA A 100 0.00 -1.71 7.56
C ALA A 100 0.48 -1.21 8.93
N ILE A 101 -0.35 -0.45 9.66
CA ILE A 101 -0.05 0.03 11.02
C ILE A 101 0.33 -1.14 11.92
N ARG A 102 -0.52 -2.16 12.01
CA ARG A 102 -0.24 -3.36 12.83
C ARG A 102 1.06 -4.07 12.43
N ALA A 103 1.36 -4.10 11.13
CA ALA A 103 2.50 -4.83 10.61
C ALA A 103 3.84 -4.15 10.95
N VAL A 104 3.92 -2.82 10.92
CA VAL A 104 5.20 -2.11 11.04
C VAL A 104 5.37 -1.30 12.32
N THR A 105 4.29 -0.93 13.02
CA THR A 105 4.35 -0.09 14.20
C THR A 105 4.85 -0.86 15.43
N GLY A 106 5.85 -0.30 16.12
CA GLY A 106 6.33 -0.76 17.42
C GLY A 106 6.09 0.27 18.53
N PRO A 107 6.80 0.16 19.68
CA PRO A 107 6.56 1.03 20.84
C PRO A 107 6.78 2.52 20.59
N ALA A 108 7.57 2.89 19.58
CA ALA A 108 7.79 4.28 19.20
C ALA A 108 6.62 4.92 18.44
N GLY A 109 5.61 4.13 18.04
CA GLY A 109 4.44 4.61 17.31
C GLY A 109 4.65 4.76 15.80
N ALA A 110 3.67 5.37 15.14
CA ALA A 110 3.66 5.58 13.70
C ALA A 110 3.22 6.98 13.31
N LEU A 111 3.72 7.42 12.16
CA LEU A 111 3.30 8.64 11.47
C LEU A 111 2.65 8.28 10.13
N LEU A 112 1.40 8.70 9.93
CA LEU A 112 0.65 8.57 8.70
C LEU A 112 0.84 9.82 7.83
N VAL A 113 1.58 9.68 6.74
CA VAL A 113 1.75 10.74 5.75
C VAL A 113 0.65 10.63 4.70
N VAL A 114 -0.39 11.45 4.84
CA VAL A 114 -1.62 11.39 4.03
C VAL A 114 -1.68 12.53 3.01
N LYS A 115 -1.94 12.21 1.74
CA LYS A 115 -2.19 13.22 0.71
C LYS A 115 -3.57 13.85 0.96
N ASN A 116 -3.72 15.15 0.71
CA ASN A 116 -4.95 15.89 1.01
C ASN A 116 -6.07 15.63 -0.02
N TYR A 117 -6.57 14.39 -0.05
CA TYR A 117 -7.74 13.96 -0.81
C TYR A 117 -8.79 13.41 0.14
N THR A 118 -10.08 13.63 -0.17
CA THR A 118 -11.18 13.23 0.71
C THR A 118 -11.16 11.73 1.04
N GLY A 119 -10.98 10.87 0.03
CA GLY A 119 -10.90 9.42 0.22
C GLY A 119 -9.74 9.03 1.12
N ASP A 120 -8.55 9.53 0.81
CA ASP A 120 -7.33 9.25 1.59
C ASP A 120 -7.50 9.70 3.05
N ARG A 121 -7.99 10.93 3.29
CA ARG A 121 -8.22 11.45 4.64
C ARG A 121 -9.21 10.63 5.45
N LEU A 122 -10.34 10.23 4.84
CA LEU A 122 -11.36 9.44 5.53
C LEU A 122 -10.88 8.02 5.83
N CYS A 123 -10.24 7.35 4.88
CA CYS A 123 -9.76 5.99 5.05
C CYS A 123 -8.58 5.90 6.03
N PHE A 124 -7.61 6.80 5.93
CA PHE A 124 -6.47 6.84 6.87
C PHE A 124 -6.91 7.32 8.26
N GLY A 125 -7.79 8.32 8.34
CA GLY A 125 -8.35 8.78 9.62
C GLY A 125 -9.10 7.67 10.35
N LEU A 126 -9.98 6.94 9.67
CA LEU A 126 -10.68 5.79 10.26
C LEU A 126 -9.71 4.69 10.73
N ALA A 127 -8.63 4.45 9.97
CA ALA A 127 -7.61 3.48 10.37
C ALA A 127 -6.82 3.94 11.59
N ALA A 128 -6.49 5.24 11.68
CA ALA A 128 -5.82 5.84 12.83
C ALA A 128 -6.68 5.71 14.10
N GLU A 129 -7.97 6.08 14.04
CA GLU A 129 -8.90 5.93 15.17
C GLU A 129 -8.98 4.47 15.66
N ARG A 130 -9.08 3.51 14.74
CA ARG A 130 -9.09 2.09 15.10
C ARG A 130 -7.77 1.62 15.70
N ALA A 131 -6.63 2.09 15.18
CA ALA A 131 -5.32 1.77 15.71
C ALA A 131 -5.11 2.34 17.13
N LEU A 132 -5.60 3.55 17.39
CA LEU A 132 -5.60 4.16 18.72
C LEU A 132 -6.44 3.32 19.71
N CYS A 133 -7.63 2.84 19.30
CA CYS A 133 -8.42 1.90 20.11
C CYS A 133 -7.72 0.57 20.39
N GLU A 134 -6.82 0.13 19.51
CA GLU A 134 -5.99 -1.08 19.69
C GLU A 134 -4.72 -0.83 20.53
N GLY A 135 -4.47 0.40 20.95
CA GLY A 135 -3.33 0.77 21.79
C GLY A 135 -2.06 1.12 21.00
N PHE A 136 -2.14 1.30 19.68
CA PHE A 136 -1.02 1.85 18.91
C PHE A 136 -0.98 3.38 19.05
N ALA A 137 0.20 3.94 19.30
CA ALA A 137 0.42 5.37 19.15
C ALA A 137 0.53 5.71 17.65
N VAL A 138 -0.39 6.53 17.14
CA VAL A 138 -0.46 6.90 15.72
C VAL A 138 -0.78 8.38 15.60
N GLU A 139 -0.04 9.07 14.74
CA GLU A 139 -0.25 10.48 14.35
C GLU A 139 -0.38 10.62 12.83
#